data_AF-A0A9P4HSS7-F1
#
_entry.id   AF-A0A9P4HSS7-F1
#
_cell.length_a   1.000
_cell.length_b   1.000
_cell.length_c   1.000
_cell.angle_alpha   90.00
_cell.angle_beta   90.00
_cell.angle_gamma   90.00
#
_symmetry.space_group_name_H-M   'P 1'
#
loop_
_entity.id
_entity.type
_entity.pdbx_description
1 polymer ?
#
loop_
_entity_poly.entity_id
_entity_poly.type
_entity_poly.pdbx_seq_one_letter_code
_entity_poly.pdbx_strand_id
1 'polypeptide(L)'
;MSFLRARTLRSTISALRIQCRSLHCTARLAQKHDPLRILYCGSDNFSVTHLRALVEEKERNPSLIQSIDVVHPPAKRTGRGLKNLTEVPVAELARSFSLPTHSPNGLKDWNSPPIDLIIAVSIREFVPSKLISQSTYGGINVHPSLLPDLAGAAPIHHALLERDPYTGVTVQTLHPAEFDAGAILAQKQV
;
A
#
# COMPACT_ATOMS: atom_id res chain seq x y z
N MET A 1 -55.45 17.50 5.69
CA MET A 1 -56.47 18.38 5.08
C MET A 1 -55.72 19.64 4.67
N SER A 2 -55.53 20.08 3.43
CA SER A 2 -56.35 20.19 2.22
C SER A 2 -55.35 20.30 1.05
N PHE A 3 -55.37 19.48 -0.01
CA PHE A 3 -56.24 19.49 -1.20
C PHE A 3 -56.28 20.79 -2.02
N LEU A 4 -56.20 20.57 -3.35
CA LEU A 4 -56.54 21.40 -4.53
C LEU A 4 -55.45 22.38 -5.03
N ARG A 5 -55.16 22.54 -6.34
CA ARG A 5 -55.74 21.97 -7.58
C ARG A 5 -54.82 22.33 -8.76
N ALA A 6 -54.72 21.45 -9.74
CA ALA A 6 -54.15 21.71 -11.06
C ALA A 6 -54.98 22.73 -11.87
N ARG A 7 -54.31 23.50 -12.74
CA ARG A 7 -54.89 24.02 -13.98
C ARG A 7 -53.88 23.96 -15.13
N THR A 8 -54.35 23.30 -16.17
CA THR A 8 -53.79 23.06 -17.50
C THR A 8 -53.60 24.32 -18.34
N LEU A 9 -52.51 24.36 -19.11
CA LEU A 9 -52.47 25.03 -20.42
C LEU A 9 -51.78 24.09 -21.41
N ARG A 10 -52.57 23.64 -22.40
CA ARG A 10 -52.09 22.98 -23.61
C ARG A 10 -51.46 24.05 -24.50
N SER A 11 -50.27 23.81 -25.02
CA SER A 11 -49.87 24.37 -26.30
C SER A 11 -49.11 23.31 -27.10
N THR A 12 -49.36 23.35 -28.39
CA THR A 12 -49.10 22.35 -29.42
C THR A 12 -47.68 22.45 -29.99
N ILE A 13 -47.04 21.28 -30.12
CA ILE A 13 -46.16 20.79 -31.19
C ILE A 13 -45.15 21.77 -31.80
N SER A 14 -43.86 21.51 -31.52
CA SER A 14 -42.82 21.46 -32.56
C SER A 14 -41.80 20.39 -32.17
N ALA A 15 -41.75 19.32 -32.96
CA ALA A 15 -40.78 18.25 -32.80
C ALA A 15 -39.41 18.72 -33.30
N LEU A 16 -38.64 19.37 -32.43
CA LEU A 16 -37.21 19.56 -32.67
C LEU A 16 -36.50 18.24 -32.32
N ARG A 17 -36.00 17.55 -33.35
CA ARG A 17 -35.08 16.42 -33.21
C ARG A 17 -33.86 16.87 -32.42
N ILE A 18 -33.86 16.64 -31.11
CA ILE A 18 -32.65 16.71 -30.29
C ILE A 18 -31.84 15.47 -30.65
N GLN A 19 -30.85 15.68 -31.50
CA GLN A 19 -29.85 14.70 -31.84
C GLN A 19 -29.14 14.32 -30.55
N CYS A 20 -29.40 13.11 -30.06
CA CYS A 20 -28.74 12.51 -28.92
C CYS A 20 -27.25 12.42 -29.26
N ARG A 21 -26.46 13.43 -28.87
CA ARG A 21 -25.02 13.32 -28.85
C ARG A 21 -24.72 12.31 -27.77
N SER A 22 -24.46 11.08 -28.21
CA SER A 22 -23.73 10.07 -27.45
C SER A 22 -22.64 10.77 -26.67
N LEU A 23 -22.89 10.94 -25.37
CA LEU A 23 -21.86 11.25 -24.39
C LEU A 23 -20.96 10.03 -24.43
N HIS A 24 -19.95 10.11 -25.28
CA HIS A 24 -18.84 9.19 -25.28
C HIS A 24 -18.28 9.27 -23.87
N CYS A 25 -18.63 8.26 -23.07
CA CYS A 25 -17.92 7.92 -21.86
C CYS A 25 -16.51 7.55 -22.34
N THR A 26 -15.63 8.55 -22.45
CA THR A 26 -14.22 8.31 -22.62
C THR A 26 -13.79 7.68 -21.31
N ALA A 27 -13.75 6.34 -21.30
CA ALA A 27 -12.86 5.61 -20.43
C ALA A 27 -11.55 6.39 -20.43
N ARG A 28 -11.15 6.94 -19.27
CA ARG A 28 -9.79 7.44 -19.09
C ARG A 28 -8.90 6.31 -19.57
N LEU A 29 -8.31 6.47 -20.75
CA LEU A 29 -7.25 5.60 -21.22
C LEU A 29 -6.26 5.53 -20.06
N ALA A 30 -6.05 4.33 -19.53
CA ALA A 30 -5.10 4.11 -18.46
C ALA A 30 -3.81 4.81 -18.87
N GLN A 31 -3.42 5.84 -18.12
CA GLN A 31 -2.17 6.56 -18.37
C GLN A 31 -1.08 5.50 -18.39
N LYS A 32 -0.37 5.40 -19.51
CA LYS A 32 0.65 4.36 -19.69
C LYS A 32 1.84 4.79 -18.86
N HIS A 33 1.97 4.21 -17.66
CA HIS A 33 3.12 4.41 -16.79
C HIS A 33 4.20 3.40 -17.15
N ASP A 34 5.46 3.79 -17.00
CA ASP A 34 6.58 2.84 -17.08
C ASP A 34 6.45 1.80 -15.95
N PRO A 35 6.85 0.53 -16.19
CA PRO A 35 6.78 -0.51 -15.17
C PRO A 35 7.60 -0.12 -13.93
N LEU A 36 7.05 -0.35 -12.74
CA LEU A 36 7.60 0.17 -11.47
C LEU A 36 8.85 -0.57 -11.02
N ARG A 37 9.87 0.17 -10.56
CA ARG A 37 10.95 -0.35 -9.71
C ARG A 37 10.55 -0.19 -8.25
N ILE A 38 10.28 -1.30 -7.57
CA ILE A 38 9.71 -1.30 -6.23
C ILE A 38 10.79 -1.58 -5.19
N LEU A 39 10.87 -0.73 -4.16
CA LEU A 39 11.58 -1.03 -2.93
C LEU A 39 10.61 -1.60 -1.90
N TYR A 40 10.71 -2.89 -1.61
CA TYR A 40 9.92 -3.54 -0.59
C TYR A 40 10.68 -3.57 0.74
N CYS A 41 10.11 -2.97 1.78
CA CYS A 41 10.72 -2.91 3.11
C CYS A 41 9.87 -3.69 4.11
N GLY A 42 10.44 -4.75 4.70
CA GLY A 42 9.72 -5.53 5.72
C GLY A 42 10.62 -6.44 6.55
N SER A 43 10.03 -7.23 7.45
CA SER A 43 10.82 -8.10 8.31
C SER A 43 10.11 -9.37 8.80
N ASP A 44 8.82 -9.34 9.06
CA ASP A 44 8.10 -10.40 9.76
C ASP A 44 7.24 -11.27 8.83
N ASN A 45 6.49 -12.22 9.40
CA ASN A 45 5.58 -13.08 8.63
C ASN A 45 4.42 -12.30 8.01
N PHE A 46 4.01 -11.18 8.59
CA PHE A 46 3.02 -10.29 7.97
C PHE A 46 3.60 -9.74 6.66
N SER A 47 4.85 -9.28 6.68
CA SER A 47 5.59 -8.84 5.49
C SER A 47 5.72 -9.95 4.44
N VAL A 48 6.11 -11.17 4.85
CA VAL A 48 6.28 -12.33 3.93
C VAL A 48 5.05 -12.55 3.06
N THR A 49 3.85 -12.50 3.63
CA THR A 49 2.59 -12.67 2.88
C THR A 49 2.42 -11.60 1.80
N HIS A 50 2.74 -10.35 2.12
CA HIS A 50 2.60 -9.24 1.18
C HIS A 50 3.68 -9.26 0.09
N LEU A 51 4.93 -9.62 0.42
CA LEU A 51 5.99 -9.77 -0.57
C LEU A 51 5.64 -10.89 -1.57
N ARG A 52 5.13 -12.02 -1.09
CA ARG A 52 4.67 -13.11 -1.97
C ARG A 52 3.61 -12.63 -2.95
N ALA A 53 2.56 -11.95 -2.45
CA ALA A 53 1.51 -11.41 -3.31
C ALA A 53 2.05 -10.42 -4.35
N LEU A 54 3.04 -9.59 -3.98
CA LEU A 54 3.69 -8.65 -4.90
C LEU A 54 4.49 -9.36 -6.00
N VAL A 55 5.21 -10.44 -5.65
CA VAL A 55 5.95 -11.26 -6.63
C VAL A 55 4.98 -11.94 -7.59
N GLU A 56 3.91 -12.54 -7.08
CA GLU A 56 2.86 -13.16 -7.91
C GLU A 56 2.20 -12.13 -8.85
N GLU A 57 2.02 -10.88 -8.39
CA GLU A 57 1.50 -9.81 -9.23
C GLU A 57 2.50 -9.38 -10.33
N LYS A 58 3.79 -9.34 -10.02
CA LYS A 58 4.83 -9.10 -11.03
C LYS A 58 4.87 -10.20 -12.10
N GLU A 59 4.68 -11.45 -11.70
CA GLU A 59 4.60 -12.59 -12.63
C GLU A 59 3.33 -12.53 -13.50
N ARG A 60 2.20 -12.16 -12.89
CA ARG A 60 0.91 -12.03 -13.57
C ARG A 60 0.87 -10.85 -14.55
N ASN A 61 1.42 -9.72 -14.13
CA ASN A 61 1.35 -8.44 -14.83
C ASN A 61 2.75 -7.80 -14.96
N PRO A 62 3.65 -8.38 -15.79
CA PRO A 62 5.04 -7.91 -15.91
C PRO A 62 5.17 -6.51 -16.52
N SER A 63 4.12 -5.99 -17.15
CA SER A 63 4.06 -4.60 -17.63
C SER A 63 3.86 -3.57 -16.52
N LEU A 64 3.50 -3.98 -15.30
CA LEU A 64 3.30 -3.09 -14.16
C LEU A 64 4.52 -2.99 -13.25
N ILE A 65 5.33 -4.05 -13.14
CA ILE A 65 6.44 -4.14 -12.18
C ILE A 65 7.71 -4.58 -12.90
N GLN A 66 8.67 -3.66 -13.02
CA GLN A 66 9.99 -3.93 -13.60
C GLN A 66 10.85 -4.78 -12.66
N SER A 67 11.00 -4.34 -11.42
CA SER A 67 11.90 -4.96 -10.43
C SER A 67 11.37 -4.81 -9.02
N ILE A 68 11.82 -5.71 -8.14
CA ILE A 68 11.54 -5.69 -6.70
C ILE A 68 12.87 -5.88 -5.99
N ASP A 69 13.28 -4.87 -5.23
CA ASP A 69 14.43 -4.90 -4.33
C ASP A 69 13.90 -4.99 -2.89
N VAL A 70 14.45 -5.89 -2.07
CA VAL A 70 13.96 -6.15 -0.71
C VAL A 70 14.93 -5.60 0.33
N VAL A 71 14.46 -4.66 1.15
CA VAL A 71 15.18 -4.19 2.33
C VAL A 71 14.64 -4.89 3.57
N HIS A 72 15.56 -5.39 4.38
CA HIS A 72 15.24 -6.01 5.64
C HIS A 72 16.36 -5.76 6.67
N PRO A 73 16.07 -5.79 7.98
CA PRO A 73 17.12 -5.64 8.98
C PRO A 73 18.13 -6.81 8.91
N PRO A 74 19.38 -6.60 9.34
CA PRO A 74 20.39 -7.65 9.37
C PRO A 74 20.01 -8.78 10.33
N ALA A 75 20.59 -9.95 10.12
CA ALA A 75 20.43 -11.10 11.00
C ALA A 75 20.80 -10.74 12.45
N LYS A 76 20.02 -11.25 13.41
CA LYS A 76 20.24 -11.00 14.84
C LYS A 76 20.48 -12.30 15.58
N ARG A 77 21.23 -12.22 16.68
CA ARG A 77 21.38 -13.35 17.59
C ARG A 77 20.09 -13.54 18.40
N THR A 78 19.57 -14.76 18.47
CA THR A 78 18.31 -15.12 19.12
C THR A 78 18.45 -16.37 20.00
N GLY A 79 17.37 -16.71 20.71
CA GLY A 79 17.30 -17.85 21.62
C GLY A 79 17.98 -17.60 22.98
N ARG A 80 17.85 -18.58 23.89
CA ARG A 80 18.49 -18.50 25.21
C ARG A 80 20.01 -18.41 25.04
N GLY A 81 20.61 -17.35 25.60
CA GLY A 81 22.04 -17.12 25.51
C GLY A 81 22.52 -16.63 24.13
N LEU A 82 21.62 -16.21 23.23
CA LEU A 82 21.96 -15.54 21.96
C LEU A 82 22.95 -16.33 21.08
N LYS A 83 22.79 -17.65 21.06
CA LYS A 83 23.67 -18.57 20.33
C LYS A 83 23.31 -18.70 18.86
N ASN A 84 22.04 -18.53 18.51
CA ASN A 84 21.55 -18.76 17.16
C ASN A 84 21.59 -17.45 16.38
N LEU A 85 22.25 -17.42 15.23
CA LEU A 85 22.12 -16.30 14.29
C LEU A 85 20.90 -16.56 13.42
N THR A 86 19.89 -15.68 13.49
CA THR A 86 18.62 -15.85 12.79
C THR A 86 18.39 -14.69 11.84
N GLU A 87 18.16 -15.02 10.57
CA GLU A 87 17.68 -14.08 9.57
C GLU A 87 16.18 -13.82 9.73
N VAL A 88 15.73 -12.71 9.16
CA VAL A 88 14.32 -12.36 9.16
C VAL A 88 13.56 -13.13 8.07
N PRO A 89 12.31 -13.57 8.32
CA PRO A 89 11.53 -14.38 7.38
C PRO A 89 11.45 -13.82 5.95
N VAL A 90 11.36 -12.49 5.79
CA VAL A 90 11.29 -11.86 4.46
C VAL A 90 12.56 -12.08 3.62
N ALA A 91 13.73 -12.18 4.28
CA ALA A 91 15.01 -12.40 3.60
C ALA A 91 15.09 -13.80 2.99
N GLU A 92 14.58 -14.79 3.71
CA GLU A 92 14.47 -16.16 3.23
C GLU A 92 13.54 -16.25 2.01
N LEU A 93 12.36 -15.61 2.08
CA LEU A 93 11.43 -15.56 0.95
C LEU A 93 12.06 -14.87 -0.27
N ALA A 94 12.68 -13.71 -0.08
CA ALA A 94 13.33 -12.96 -1.15
C ALA A 94 14.40 -13.80 -1.86
N ARG A 95 15.24 -14.52 -1.10
CA ARG A 95 16.22 -15.46 -1.66
C ARG A 95 15.57 -16.59 -2.44
N SER A 96 14.45 -17.15 -1.97
CA SER A 96 13.75 -18.23 -2.69
C SER A 96 13.25 -17.79 -4.07
N PHE A 97 12.92 -16.51 -4.23
CA PHE A 97 12.54 -15.89 -5.51
C PHE A 97 13.72 -15.23 -6.25
N SER A 98 14.95 -15.38 -5.75
CA SER A 98 16.16 -14.74 -6.30
C SER A 98 16.04 -13.22 -6.44
N LEU A 99 15.33 -12.56 -5.51
CA LEU A 99 15.23 -11.10 -5.47
C LEU A 99 16.50 -10.49 -4.86
N PRO A 100 16.96 -9.32 -5.34
CA PRO A 100 18.00 -8.55 -4.67
C PRO A 100 17.59 -8.20 -3.24
N THR A 101 18.48 -8.47 -2.27
CA THR A 101 18.26 -8.13 -0.86
C THR A 101 19.30 -7.14 -0.35
N HIS A 102 18.86 -6.26 0.53
CA HIS A 102 19.67 -5.21 1.14
C HIS A 102 19.43 -5.20 2.65
N SER A 103 20.52 -5.16 3.43
CA SER A 103 20.46 -5.03 4.90
C SER A 103 21.35 -3.90 5.40
N PRO A 104 21.02 -2.64 5.05
CA PRO A 104 21.83 -1.52 5.48
C PRO A 104 21.75 -1.34 7.00
N ASN A 105 22.79 -0.75 7.59
CA ASN A 105 22.80 -0.29 8.98
C ASN A 105 22.04 1.04 9.09
N GLY A 106 20.77 1.01 8.73
CA GLY A 106 19.90 2.18 8.67
C GLY A 106 19.65 2.69 7.25
N LEU A 107 18.49 3.30 7.04
CA LEU A 107 18.07 3.83 5.75
C LEU A 107 18.56 5.26 5.49
N LYS A 108 18.87 6.02 6.55
CA LYS A 108 19.14 7.47 6.49
C LYS A 108 20.19 7.86 5.44
N ASP A 109 21.30 7.14 5.41
CA ASP A 109 22.44 7.40 4.53
C ASP A 109 22.64 6.30 3.49
N TRP A 110 21.62 5.44 3.30
CA TRP A 110 21.70 4.35 2.36
C TRP A 110 21.60 4.86 0.92
N ASN A 111 22.60 4.53 0.10
CA ASN A 111 22.59 4.83 -1.33
C ASN A 111 21.77 3.77 -2.07
N SER A 112 20.45 4.00 -2.14
CA SER A 112 19.53 3.08 -2.79
C SER A 112 19.67 3.08 -4.32
N PRO A 113 19.29 1.99 -5.00
CA PRO A 113 19.06 2.05 -6.44
C PRO A 113 17.95 3.04 -6.79
N PRO A 114 17.77 3.39 -8.07
CA PRO A 114 16.60 4.13 -8.53
C PRO A 114 15.29 3.39 -8.21
N ILE A 115 14.35 4.09 -7.57
CA ILE A 115 13.09 3.53 -7.06
C ILE A 115 11.93 4.39 -7.55
N ASP A 116 10.84 3.76 -7.96
CA ASP A 116 9.60 4.47 -8.32
C ASP A 116 8.59 4.45 -7.17
N LEU A 117 8.51 3.34 -6.43
CA LEU A 117 7.57 3.17 -5.33
C LEU A 117 8.21 2.41 -4.16
N ILE A 118 8.01 2.90 -2.95
CA ILE A 118 8.38 2.20 -1.71
C ILE A 118 7.13 1.52 -1.14
N ILE A 119 7.24 0.24 -0.80
CA ILE A 119 6.20 -0.51 -0.10
C ILE A 119 6.75 -0.94 1.25
N ALA A 120 6.30 -0.29 2.32
CA ALA A 120 6.64 -0.64 3.69
C ALA A 120 5.55 -1.55 4.29
N VAL A 121 5.97 -2.63 4.91
CA VAL A 121 5.09 -3.57 5.62
C VAL A 121 5.82 -4.03 6.88
N SER A 122 5.28 -3.77 8.07
CA SER A 122 5.93 -4.08 9.35
C SER A 122 7.41 -3.67 9.42
N ILE A 123 7.73 -2.46 8.95
CA ILE A 123 9.07 -1.90 9.05
C ILE A 123 9.29 -1.32 10.46
N ARG A 124 10.49 -1.54 11.01
CA ARG A 124 10.85 -1.06 12.36
C ARG A 124 11.56 0.28 12.36
N GLU A 125 12.10 0.65 11.21
CA GLU A 125 12.85 1.88 11.01
C GLU A 125 12.05 2.82 10.13
N PHE A 126 12.21 4.10 10.39
CA PHE A 126 11.56 5.14 9.63
C PHE A 126 12.14 5.22 8.21
N VAL A 127 11.30 5.32 7.19
CA VAL A 127 11.75 5.56 5.81
C VAL A 127 12.12 7.05 5.68
N PRO A 128 13.39 7.40 5.43
CA PRO A 128 13.80 8.80 5.43
C PRO A 128 13.04 9.62 4.40
N SER A 129 12.68 10.86 4.75
CA SER A 129 12.00 11.79 3.85
C SER A 129 12.73 11.97 2.52
N LYS A 130 14.06 11.96 2.53
CA LYS A 130 14.89 11.98 1.32
C LYS A 130 14.57 10.81 0.40
N LEU A 131 14.52 9.58 0.93
CA LEU A 131 14.23 8.39 0.14
C LEU A 131 12.79 8.42 -0.42
N ILE A 132 11.82 8.88 0.38
CA ILE A 132 10.43 9.09 -0.07
C ILE A 132 10.37 10.14 -1.19
N SER A 133 11.11 11.25 -1.07
CA SER A 133 11.11 12.31 -2.09
C SER A 133 11.86 11.93 -3.37
N GLN A 134 12.79 10.98 -3.29
CA GLN A 134 13.54 10.47 -4.43
C GLN A 134 12.75 9.44 -5.24
N SER A 135 11.74 8.81 -4.65
CA SER A 135 10.87 7.88 -5.38
C SER A 135 9.77 8.60 -6.13
N THR A 136 9.56 8.20 -7.39
CA THR A 136 8.62 8.84 -8.33
C THR A 136 7.21 9.01 -7.74
N TYR A 137 6.72 8.02 -7.00
CA TYR A 137 5.38 7.98 -6.43
C TYR A 137 5.39 8.02 -4.89
N GLY A 138 6.53 8.32 -4.27
CA GLY A 138 6.68 8.24 -2.82
C GLY A 138 6.65 6.80 -2.33
N GLY A 139 5.79 6.52 -1.35
CA GLY A 139 5.62 5.17 -0.85
C GLY A 139 4.33 4.97 -0.09
N ILE A 140 4.04 3.70 0.18
CA ILE A 140 2.88 3.26 0.95
C ILE A 140 3.31 2.40 2.13
N ASN A 141 2.51 2.43 3.20
CA ASN A 141 2.60 1.52 4.33
C ASN A 141 1.35 0.64 4.39
N VAL A 142 1.52 -0.65 4.68
CA VAL A 142 0.43 -1.56 4.99
C VAL A 142 0.37 -1.78 6.50
N HIS A 143 -0.67 -1.25 7.13
CA HIS A 143 -0.85 -1.28 8.58
C HIS A 143 -1.95 -2.29 8.99
N PRO A 144 -1.71 -3.19 9.95
CA PRO A 144 -2.68 -4.22 10.35
C PRO A 144 -3.74 -3.73 11.35
N SER A 145 -4.35 -2.58 11.07
CA SER A 145 -5.59 -2.11 11.71
C SER A 145 -6.40 -1.24 10.75
N LEU A 146 -7.56 -0.77 11.22
CA LEU A 146 -8.35 0.28 10.58
C LEU A 146 -7.93 1.65 11.12
N LEU A 147 -6.90 2.27 10.54
CA LEU A 147 -6.47 3.61 10.93
C LEU A 147 -7.63 4.63 10.87
N PRO A 148 -7.66 5.64 11.76
CA PRO A 148 -6.62 5.98 12.74
C PRO A 148 -6.59 5.09 14.00
N ASP A 149 -7.52 4.14 14.13
CA ASP A 149 -7.57 3.26 15.30
C ASP A 149 -6.39 2.29 15.33
N LEU A 150 -5.87 2.05 16.53
CA LEU A 150 -4.75 1.12 16.78
C LEU A 150 -3.48 1.44 15.96
N ALA A 151 -3.17 2.72 15.74
CA ALA A 151 -1.88 3.14 15.20
C ALA A 151 -0.70 2.67 16.08
N GLY A 152 0.48 2.48 15.48
CA GLY A 152 1.70 2.12 16.20
C GLY A 152 2.08 0.63 16.12
N ALA A 153 2.88 0.18 17.09
CA ALA A 153 3.72 -1.01 16.88
C ALA A 153 3.02 -2.38 17.02
N ALA A 154 1.83 -2.46 17.63
CA ALA A 154 1.22 -3.74 17.99
C ALA A 154 -0.32 -3.80 17.82
N PRO A 155 -0.89 -3.35 16.68
CA PRO A 155 -2.33 -3.26 16.48
C PRO A 155 -3.09 -4.58 16.70
N ILE A 156 -2.56 -5.69 16.17
CA ILE A 156 -3.19 -7.02 16.29
C ILE A 156 -3.33 -7.44 17.76
N HIS A 157 -2.30 -7.17 18.57
CA HIS A 157 -2.31 -7.55 19.98
C HIS A 157 -3.31 -6.68 20.75
N HIS A 158 -3.38 -5.39 20.46
CA HIS A 158 -4.35 -4.49 21.10
C HIS A 158 -5.79 -4.86 20.76
N ALA A 159 -6.11 -5.10 19.49
CA ALA A 159 -7.44 -5.54 19.08
C ALA A 159 -7.90 -6.80 19.83
N LEU A 160 -7.00 -7.77 19.99
CA LEU A 160 -7.28 -9.00 20.73
C LEU A 160 -7.46 -8.77 22.24
N LEU A 161 -6.64 -7.90 22.85
CA LEU A 161 -6.73 -7.56 24.27
C LEU A 161 -8.03 -6.82 24.61
N GLU A 162 -8.45 -5.91 23.74
CA GLU A 162 -9.67 -5.11 23.88
C GLU A 162 -10.92 -5.90 23.48
N ARG A 163 -10.73 -7.10 22.90
CA ARG A 163 -11.80 -7.97 22.39
C ARG A 163 -12.63 -7.27 21.33
N ASP A 164 -11.96 -6.51 20.47
CA ASP A 164 -12.60 -5.81 19.37
C ASP A 164 -13.34 -6.81 18.48
N PRO A 165 -14.62 -6.56 18.15
CA PRO A 165 -15.41 -7.47 17.34
C PRO A 165 -14.95 -7.52 15.88
N TYR A 166 -14.13 -6.56 15.46
CA TYR A 166 -13.53 -6.48 14.13
C TYR A 166 -12.23 -5.68 14.18
N THR A 167 -11.37 -5.91 13.20
CA THR A 167 -10.21 -5.06 12.93
C THR A 167 -10.07 -4.92 11.43
N GLY A 168 -8.86 -4.71 10.90
CA GLY A 168 -8.67 -4.72 9.47
C GLY A 168 -7.24 -4.45 9.05
N VAL A 169 -7.11 -4.08 7.78
CA VAL A 169 -5.85 -3.66 7.18
C VAL A 169 -6.07 -2.32 6.49
N THR A 170 -5.13 -1.40 6.67
CA THR A 170 -5.09 -0.10 6.01
C THR A 170 -3.89 0.00 5.09
N VAL A 171 -4.10 0.48 3.87
CA VAL A 171 -3.03 0.97 2.99
C VAL A 171 -3.06 2.49 3.06
N GLN A 172 -1.93 3.10 3.43
CA GLN A 172 -1.77 4.55 3.54
C GLN A 172 -0.50 5.00 2.81
N THR A 173 -0.36 6.28 2.49
CA THR A 173 0.93 6.83 2.06
C THR A 173 1.95 6.81 3.18
N LEU A 174 3.25 6.88 2.87
CA LEU A 174 4.26 7.17 3.88
C LEU A 174 4.21 8.65 4.28
N HIS A 175 4.27 8.93 5.58
CA HIS A 175 4.45 10.28 6.11
C HIS A 175 5.96 10.53 6.38
N PRO A 176 6.51 11.73 6.14
CA PRO A 176 7.95 12.01 6.22
C PRO A 176 8.52 12.24 7.63
N ALA A 177 7.67 12.30 8.66
CA ALA A 177 8.12 12.47 10.05
C ALA A 177 7.43 11.57 11.09
N GLU A 178 6.34 10.88 10.74
CA GLU A 178 5.50 10.19 11.71
C GLU A 178 5.10 8.81 11.17
N PHE A 179 5.02 7.82 12.04
CA PHE A 179 4.44 6.52 11.68
C PHE A 179 2.92 6.63 11.66
N ASP A 180 2.29 5.90 10.75
CA ASP A 180 0.84 5.73 10.69
C ASP A 180 0.00 7.02 10.57
N ALA A 181 0.62 8.09 10.06
CA ALA A 181 0.00 9.40 9.81
C ALA A 181 -0.15 9.71 8.31
N GLY A 182 -0.11 8.66 7.45
CA GLY A 182 -0.27 8.80 6.02
C GLY A 182 -1.71 9.07 5.60
N ALA A 183 -1.90 9.55 4.36
CA ALA A 183 -3.22 9.59 3.77
C ALA A 183 -3.71 8.17 3.52
N ILE A 184 -4.87 7.80 4.08
CA ILE A 184 -5.50 6.49 3.89
C ILE A 184 -5.95 6.36 2.42
N LEU A 185 -5.47 5.32 1.75
CA LEU A 185 -5.77 5.01 0.35
C LEU A 185 -6.85 3.93 0.23
N ALA A 186 -6.80 2.92 1.08
CA ALA A 186 -7.75 1.82 1.10
C ALA A 186 -7.79 1.15 2.47
N GLN A 187 -8.95 0.59 2.83
CA GLN A 187 -9.13 -0.18 4.05
C GLN A 187 -10.00 -1.42 3.80
N LYS A 188 -9.74 -2.47 4.57
CA LYS A 188 -10.57 -3.68 4.58
C LYS A 188 -10.75 -4.18 6.01
N GLN A 189 -12.00 -4.23 6.45
CA GLN A 189 -12.39 -4.84 7.73
C GLN A 189 -12.31 -6.37 7.65
N VAL A 190 -11.91 -6.98 8.78
CA VAL A 190 -11.88 -8.41 9.04
C VAL A 190 -12.61 -8.70 10.34
#